data_AF-A0A4Q2YWZ6-F1
#
_entry.id   AF-A0A4Q2YWZ6-F1
#
_cell.length_a   1.000
_cell.length_b   1.000
_cell.length_c   1.000
_cell.angle_alpha   90.00
_cell.angle_beta   90.00
_cell.angle_gamma   90.00
#
_symmetry.space_group_name_H-M   'P 1'
#
loop_
_entity.id
_entity.type
_entity.pdbx_description
1 polymer ?
#
loop_
_entity_poly.entity_id
_entity_poly.type
_entity_poly.pdbx_seq_one_letter_code
_entity_poly.pdbx_strand_id
1 'polypeptide(L)'
;MNKSHLLAGLAAFALISTPAMAQKSPEAVAEAALKKAPVFDGHNDVPWELRGQVGNMINTFDFRDTTKPKPDGTVMHTDIQRLRKGHVGAQFWSVYVPSNTNEQQAVQQTIEQIDVAKRLIARYPSDLGFASTAAELESQMKAGKVAGMLGMEGGQSIGSSLAVLRQLYGMGARYMTLTHGKTTPWADSATDAPQHDGLTDFGRQVVQEMNRIGMIVDLSHVSEATMKDALEVSKAPVMFSHSGVRAVNDHPRNVPDSVLPAVKANGGVVMVVLYAAFLDPKLRAHGLARTAEKARLDALYVGNPDAVAPALKAWDAANSAPQTPIGIAADHIDHIKKTIGVDHIGIGGDYDGMDATPVGLEDVTGYPRLFAELARRGYTQAELEKIASGNMLRVLKAVEAYSASQKGQPPIETPVAK
;
A
#
# COMPACT_ATOMS: atom_id res chain seq x y z
N MET A 1 -16.87 70.38 59.54
CA MET A 1 -17.09 68.98 59.99
C MET A 1 -17.51 68.14 58.80
N ASN A 2 -16.73 67.11 58.49
CA ASN A 2 -16.97 65.93 57.63
C ASN A 2 -17.73 66.10 56.30
N LYS A 3 -17.06 65.81 55.18
CA LYS A 3 -17.06 64.44 54.60
C LYS A 3 -16.09 64.34 53.42
N SER A 4 -15.30 63.27 53.48
CA SER A 4 -14.36 62.77 52.49
C SER A 4 -15.05 62.24 51.25
N HIS A 5 -14.48 62.44 50.05
CA HIS A 5 -14.77 61.61 48.88
C HIS A 5 -13.49 61.20 48.14
N LEU A 6 -13.28 59.88 48.13
CA LEU A 6 -12.40 59.11 47.28
C LEU A 6 -12.64 59.45 45.79
N LEU A 7 -11.56 59.60 45.02
CA LEU A 7 -11.57 59.45 43.57
C LEU A 7 -10.63 58.29 43.23
N ALA A 8 -11.25 57.16 42.86
CA ALA A 8 -10.61 55.94 42.40
C ALA A 8 -10.08 56.10 40.97
N GLY A 9 -8.87 55.61 40.71
CA GLY A 9 -8.24 55.62 39.41
C GLY A 9 -8.88 54.64 38.43
N LEU A 10 -9.14 55.09 37.21
CA LEU A 10 -9.36 54.22 36.06
C LEU A 10 -7.99 53.87 35.45
N ALA A 11 -7.55 52.64 35.67
CA ALA A 11 -6.50 52.03 34.86
C ALA A 11 -7.14 51.46 33.58
N ALA A 12 -6.83 52.07 32.42
CA ALA A 12 -7.23 51.56 31.12
C ALA A 12 -6.41 50.31 30.78
N PHE A 13 -7.05 49.13 30.81
CA PHE A 13 -6.49 47.91 30.23
C PHE A 13 -6.56 48.02 28.69
N ALA A 14 -5.43 48.35 28.07
CA ALA A 14 -5.27 48.20 26.63
C ALA A 14 -5.17 46.70 26.31
N LEU A 15 -6.25 46.13 25.76
CA LEU A 15 -6.24 44.81 25.14
C LEU A 15 -5.32 44.86 23.92
N ILE A 16 -4.10 44.35 24.07
CA ILE A 16 -3.24 44.02 22.94
C ILE A 16 -3.87 42.80 22.27
N SER A 17 -4.76 43.03 21.32
CA SER A 17 -5.19 42.01 20.36
C SER A 17 -3.98 41.69 19.48
N THR A 18 -3.24 40.65 19.82
CA THR A 18 -2.32 40.03 18.86
C THR A 18 -3.15 39.63 17.64
N PRO A 19 -2.73 39.98 16.40
CA PRO A 19 -3.42 39.48 15.23
C PRO A 19 -3.32 37.96 15.28
N ALA A 20 -4.46 37.28 15.40
CA ALA A 20 -4.52 35.84 15.23
C ALA A 20 -3.89 35.55 13.86
N MET A 21 -2.70 34.94 13.84
CA MET A 21 -2.17 34.39 12.59
C MET A 21 -3.28 33.52 12.01
N ALA A 22 -3.77 33.84 10.82
CA ALA A 22 -4.80 33.06 10.16
C ALA A 22 -4.33 31.60 10.10
N GLN A 23 -4.96 30.72 10.87
CA GLN A 23 -4.65 29.30 10.85
C GLN A 23 -4.91 28.79 9.43
N LYS A 24 -3.88 28.22 8.78
CA LYS A 24 -4.01 27.65 7.44
C LYS A 24 -5.15 26.62 7.44
N SER A 25 -5.98 26.60 6.39
CA SER A 25 -7.00 25.56 6.27
C SER A 25 -6.35 24.18 6.15
N PRO A 26 -7.05 23.10 6.53
CA PRO A 26 -6.55 21.72 6.35
C PRO A 26 -6.06 21.44 4.92
N GLU A 27 -6.79 21.93 3.93
CA GLU A 27 -6.47 21.78 2.51
C GLU A 27 -5.16 22.51 2.16
N ALA A 28 -4.93 23.71 2.71
CA ALA A 28 -3.68 24.45 2.50
C ALA A 28 -2.47 23.78 3.20
N VAL A 29 -2.69 23.11 4.34
CA VAL A 29 -1.65 22.32 5.02
C VAL A 29 -1.31 21.06 4.21
N ALA A 30 -2.33 20.35 3.72
CA ALA A 30 -2.18 19.18 2.85
C ALA A 30 -1.44 19.51 1.56
N GLU A 31 -1.87 20.56 0.86
CA GLU A 31 -1.23 21.04 -0.38
C GLU A 31 0.24 21.42 -0.14
N ALA A 32 0.53 22.14 0.94
CA ALA A 32 1.91 22.50 1.27
C ALA A 32 2.80 21.28 1.55
N ALA A 33 2.26 20.26 2.23
CA ALA A 33 2.97 19.00 2.47
C ALA A 33 3.21 18.26 1.16
N LEU A 34 2.17 18.04 0.35
CA LEU A 34 2.25 17.26 -0.90
C LEU A 34 3.07 17.94 -1.99
N LYS A 35 3.14 19.27 -2.02
CA LYS A 35 4.06 20.01 -2.89
C LYS A 35 5.53 19.82 -2.50
N LYS A 36 5.82 19.70 -1.20
CA LYS A 36 7.18 19.54 -0.69
C LYS A 36 7.63 18.08 -0.68
N ALA A 37 6.73 17.17 -0.36
CA ALA A 37 6.92 15.73 -0.35
C ALA A 37 5.72 15.09 -1.06
N PRO A 38 5.79 14.90 -2.39
CA PRO A 38 4.78 14.17 -3.14
C PRO A 38 4.56 12.77 -2.57
N VAL A 39 3.39 12.19 -2.84
CA VAL A 39 3.04 10.83 -2.40
C VAL A 39 4.00 9.83 -3.04
N PHE A 40 4.56 8.95 -2.20
CA PHE A 40 5.16 7.69 -2.57
C PHE A 40 4.17 6.60 -2.23
N ASP A 41 3.44 6.15 -3.25
CA ASP A 41 2.47 5.08 -3.10
C ASP A 41 3.15 3.70 -3.12
N GLY A 42 2.80 2.88 -2.12
CA GLY A 42 3.39 1.58 -1.85
C GLY A 42 2.98 0.44 -2.79
N HIS A 43 1.83 0.56 -3.47
CA HIS A 43 1.27 -0.55 -4.23
C HIS A 43 0.23 -0.07 -5.28
N ASN A 44 0.47 -0.39 -6.55
CA ASN A 44 -0.46 -0.11 -7.65
C ASN A 44 -0.35 -1.16 -8.76
N ASP A 45 -1.49 -1.69 -9.19
CA ASP A 45 -1.60 -2.86 -10.07
C ASP A 45 -1.81 -2.54 -11.56
N VAL A 46 -1.46 -1.32 -12.00
CA VAL A 46 -1.44 -0.98 -13.44
C VAL A 46 -0.80 -2.08 -14.30
N PRO A 47 0.35 -2.69 -13.96
CA PRO A 47 0.91 -3.78 -14.77
C PRO A 47 -0.03 -4.98 -14.93
N TRP A 48 -0.80 -5.34 -13.90
CA TRP A 48 -1.79 -6.42 -13.98
C TRP A 48 -3.00 -6.00 -14.84
N GLU A 49 -3.49 -4.77 -14.71
CA GLU A 49 -4.55 -4.24 -15.56
C GLU A 49 -4.13 -4.24 -17.05
N LEU A 50 -2.88 -3.89 -17.38
CA LEU A 50 -2.37 -3.97 -18.75
C LEU A 50 -2.33 -5.41 -19.28
N ARG A 51 -2.03 -6.38 -18.42
CA ARG A 51 -2.07 -7.80 -18.78
C ARG A 51 -3.50 -8.24 -19.07
N GLY A 52 -4.43 -7.93 -18.17
CA GLY A 52 -5.83 -8.33 -18.28
C GLY A 52 -6.56 -7.67 -19.46
N GLN A 53 -6.35 -6.37 -19.67
CA GLN A 53 -7.09 -5.61 -20.68
C GLN A 53 -6.54 -5.74 -22.08
N VAL A 54 -5.22 -5.66 -22.24
CA VAL A 54 -4.57 -5.55 -23.55
C VAL A 54 -3.51 -6.62 -23.78
N GLY A 55 -3.44 -7.64 -22.92
CA GLY A 55 -2.47 -8.74 -23.07
C GLY A 55 -1.02 -8.24 -23.13
N ASN A 56 -0.69 -7.17 -22.40
CA ASN A 56 0.62 -6.49 -22.43
C ASN A 56 1.01 -5.83 -23.77
N MET A 57 0.09 -5.76 -24.74
CA MET A 57 0.27 -5.10 -26.05
C MET A 57 0.05 -3.58 -25.96
N ILE A 58 0.94 -2.89 -25.27
CA ILE A 58 0.75 -1.47 -24.88
C ILE A 58 1.17 -0.44 -25.94
N ASN A 59 1.54 -0.85 -27.16
CA ASN A 59 2.03 0.08 -28.18
C ASN A 59 0.96 1.10 -28.65
N THR A 60 -0.30 0.71 -28.61
CA THR A 60 -1.45 1.56 -28.93
C THR A 60 -2.23 2.01 -27.69
N PHE A 61 -1.81 1.55 -26.50
CA PHE A 61 -2.42 1.95 -25.24
C PHE A 61 -1.95 3.36 -24.84
N ASP A 62 -2.90 4.23 -24.51
CA ASP A 62 -2.63 5.59 -24.04
C ASP A 62 -2.85 5.66 -22.53
N PHE A 63 -1.77 5.77 -21.78
CA PHE A 63 -1.77 5.87 -20.32
C PHE A 63 -1.85 7.32 -19.83
N ARG A 64 -2.03 8.28 -20.74
CA ARG A 64 -2.26 9.68 -20.35
C ARG A 64 -3.64 9.89 -19.77
N ASP A 65 -4.60 9.08 -20.20
CA ASP A 65 -6.00 9.15 -19.79
C ASP A 65 -6.63 7.76 -19.97
N THR A 66 -6.98 7.12 -18.85
CA THR A 66 -7.60 5.79 -18.82
C THR A 66 -9.04 5.86 -18.32
N THR A 67 -9.70 7.02 -18.45
CA THR A 67 -11.10 7.23 -18.03
C THR A 67 -12.11 6.49 -18.91
N LYS A 68 -11.68 5.98 -20.07
CA LYS A 68 -12.52 5.13 -20.92
C LYS A 68 -12.82 3.81 -20.21
N PRO A 69 -14.10 3.41 -20.09
CA PRO A 69 -14.45 2.14 -19.47
C PRO A 69 -13.85 0.93 -20.22
N LYS A 70 -13.44 -0.06 -19.44
CA LYS A 70 -13.07 -1.41 -19.86
C LYS A 70 -14.31 -2.17 -20.38
N PRO A 71 -14.14 -3.32 -21.07
CA PRO A 71 -15.27 -4.13 -21.53
C PRO A 71 -16.23 -4.59 -20.42
N ASP A 72 -15.73 -4.74 -19.19
CA ASP A 72 -16.52 -5.07 -18.00
C ASP A 72 -17.27 -3.86 -17.39
N GLY A 73 -17.11 -2.67 -17.97
CA GLY A 73 -17.76 -1.43 -17.54
C GLY A 73 -17.02 -0.68 -16.43
N THR A 74 -15.95 -1.24 -15.87
CA THR A 74 -15.13 -0.55 -14.86
C THR A 74 -14.09 0.36 -15.52
N VAL A 75 -13.53 1.30 -14.76
CA VAL A 75 -12.55 2.28 -15.24
C VAL A 75 -11.26 2.09 -14.47
N MET A 76 -10.10 2.21 -15.12
CA MET A 76 -8.83 2.16 -14.40
C MET A 76 -8.76 3.30 -13.37
N HIS A 77 -8.13 3.01 -12.25
CA HIS A 77 -7.87 3.98 -11.19
C HIS A 77 -6.69 4.92 -11.53
N THR A 78 -5.85 4.55 -12.50
CA THR A 78 -4.59 5.25 -12.72
C THR A 78 -4.37 5.67 -14.17
N ASP A 79 -3.96 6.91 -14.35
CA ASP A 79 -3.29 7.44 -15.54
C ASP A 79 -2.38 8.60 -15.15
N ILE A 80 -1.54 9.06 -16.10
CA ILE A 80 -0.58 10.14 -15.86
C ILE A 80 -1.28 11.42 -15.39
N GLN A 81 -2.38 11.82 -16.01
CA GLN A 81 -3.07 13.07 -15.63
C GLN A 81 -3.58 13.03 -14.19
N ARG A 82 -4.17 11.89 -13.79
CA ARG A 82 -4.68 11.70 -12.44
C ARG A 82 -3.56 11.54 -11.42
N LEU A 83 -2.45 10.86 -11.74
CA LEU A 83 -1.26 10.80 -10.88
C LEU A 83 -0.73 12.21 -10.56
N ARG A 84 -0.70 13.12 -11.54
CA ARG A 84 -0.33 14.52 -11.33
C ARG A 84 -1.28 15.24 -10.39
N LYS A 85 -2.59 15.13 -10.64
CA LYS A 85 -3.64 15.73 -9.79
C LYS A 85 -3.63 15.17 -8.37
N GLY A 86 -3.22 13.91 -8.21
CA GLY A 86 -3.04 13.23 -6.94
C GLY A 86 -1.77 13.58 -6.17
N HIS A 87 -0.88 14.41 -6.73
CA HIS A 87 0.45 14.69 -6.19
C HIS A 87 1.30 13.42 -5.99
N VAL A 88 1.16 12.41 -6.85
CA VAL A 88 2.02 11.22 -6.81
C VAL A 88 3.37 11.57 -7.43
N GLY A 89 4.44 11.41 -6.65
CA GLY A 89 5.81 11.61 -7.12
C GLY A 89 6.60 10.31 -7.19
N ALA A 90 6.19 9.27 -6.47
CA ALA A 90 6.79 7.95 -6.54
C ALA A 90 5.71 6.87 -6.47
N GLN A 91 5.95 5.75 -7.15
CA GLN A 91 5.03 4.62 -7.21
C GLN A 91 5.85 3.33 -7.21
N PHE A 92 5.51 2.42 -6.32
CA PHE A 92 5.80 1.01 -6.57
C PHE A 92 4.74 0.43 -7.50
N TRP A 93 5.17 0.00 -8.69
CA TRP A 93 4.35 -0.74 -9.63
C TRP A 93 4.40 -2.21 -9.26
N SER A 94 3.25 -2.76 -8.88
CA SER A 94 3.13 -4.18 -8.56
C SER A 94 3.34 -5.01 -9.81
N VAL A 95 4.29 -5.94 -9.75
CA VAL A 95 4.49 -6.98 -10.77
C VAL A 95 3.82 -8.28 -10.33
N TYR A 96 2.61 -8.13 -9.77
CA TYR A 96 1.74 -9.21 -9.30
C TYR A 96 1.52 -10.29 -10.35
N VAL A 97 1.50 -11.54 -9.86
CA VAL A 97 1.05 -12.71 -10.62
C VAL A 97 0.17 -13.60 -9.74
N PRO A 98 -0.87 -14.24 -10.30
CA PRO A 98 -1.75 -15.09 -9.52
C PRO A 98 -1.01 -16.23 -8.82
N SER A 99 -1.39 -16.47 -7.57
CA SER A 99 -1.00 -17.70 -6.88
C SER A 99 -1.51 -18.90 -7.67
N ASN A 100 -0.60 -19.79 -8.05
CA ASN A 100 -0.93 -20.99 -8.81
C ASN A 100 0.01 -22.13 -8.39
N THR A 101 -0.36 -23.37 -8.71
CA THR A 101 0.42 -24.57 -8.33
C THR A 101 1.66 -24.78 -9.19
N ASN A 102 1.88 -23.97 -10.23
CA ASN A 102 3.01 -24.05 -11.15
C ASN A 102 3.95 -22.86 -10.92
N GLU A 103 4.84 -23.01 -9.96
CA GLU A 103 5.83 -21.98 -9.61
C GLU A 103 6.68 -21.52 -10.81
N GLN A 104 6.99 -22.39 -11.78
CA GLN A 104 7.73 -22.01 -12.99
C GLN A 104 6.92 -21.05 -13.88
N GLN A 105 5.61 -21.27 -13.99
CA GLN A 105 4.71 -20.36 -14.69
C GLN A 105 4.65 -18.99 -13.98
N ALA A 106 4.61 -18.98 -12.64
CA ALA A 106 4.64 -17.73 -11.87
C ALA A 106 5.93 -16.94 -12.11
N VAL A 107 7.09 -17.61 -12.18
CA VAL A 107 8.38 -16.97 -12.51
C VAL A 107 8.32 -16.32 -13.90
N GLN A 108 7.86 -17.04 -14.92
CA GLN A 108 7.74 -16.48 -16.28
C GLN A 108 6.81 -15.25 -16.30
N GLN A 109 5.64 -15.36 -15.68
CA GLN A 109 4.68 -14.26 -15.64
C GLN A 109 5.28 -13.05 -14.91
N THR A 110 6.06 -13.25 -13.84
CA THR A 110 6.70 -12.15 -13.11
C THR A 110 7.68 -11.40 -14.02
N ILE A 111 8.44 -12.12 -14.84
CA ILE A 111 9.35 -11.52 -15.83
C ILE A 111 8.55 -10.70 -16.87
N GLU A 112 7.42 -11.22 -17.36
CA GLU A 112 6.53 -10.51 -18.28
C GLU A 112 5.95 -9.23 -17.65
N GLN A 113 5.60 -9.28 -16.35
CA GLN A 113 5.07 -8.12 -15.61
C GLN A 113 6.16 -7.05 -15.37
N ILE A 114 7.39 -7.46 -15.04
CA ILE A 114 8.55 -6.56 -14.96
C ILE A 114 8.79 -5.87 -16.31
N ASP A 115 8.71 -6.62 -17.41
CA ASP A 115 8.89 -6.08 -18.76
C ASP A 115 7.80 -5.05 -19.12
N VAL A 116 6.51 -5.37 -18.93
CA VAL A 116 5.44 -4.43 -19.28
C VAL A 116 5.49 -3.15 -18.44
N ALA A 117 5.82 -3.25 -17.15
CA ALA A 117 6.00 -2.08 -16.29
C ALA A 117 7.13 -1.18 -16.78
N LYS A 118 8.28 -1.77 -17.16
CA LYS A 118 9.42 -1.00 -17.71
C LYS A 118 9.09 -0.39 -19.08
N ARG A 119 8.43 -1.11 -19.97
CA ARG A 119 7.99 -0.58 -21.28
C ARG A 119 7.00 0.56 -21.12
N LEU A 120 6.09 0.47 -20.15
CA LEU A 120 5.16 1.55 -19.82
C LEU A 120 5.94 2.81 -19.40
N ILE A 121 6.82 2.69 -18.42
CA ILE A 121 7.65 3.82 -17.94
C ILE A 121 8.45 4.44 -19.10
N ALA A 122 9.08 3.60 -19.93
CA ALA A 122 9.90 4.06 -21.06
C ALA A 122 9.09 4.77 -22.16
N ARG A 123 7.78 4.50 -22.31
CA ARG A 123 6.90 5.18 -23.28
C ARG A 123 6.59 6.63 -22.92
N TYR A 124 6.70 6.99 -21.65
CA TYR A 124 6.34 8.33 -21.16
C TYR A 124 7.52 8.98 -20.43
N PRO A 125 8.69 9.16 -21.07
CA PRO A 125 9.92 9.57 -20.39
C PRO A 125 9.90 11.00 -19.84
N SER A 126 8.95 11.84 -20.29
CA SER A 126 8.67 13.16 -19.73
C SER A 126 7.93 13.11 -18.40
N ASP A 127 7.17 12.04 -18.16
CA ASP A 127 6.20 11.94 -17.06
C ASP A 127 6.60 10.89 -16.04
N LEU A 128 7.20 9.79 -16.49
CA LEU A 128 7.59 8.64 -15.70
C LEU A 128 9.11 8.47 -15.76
N GLY A 129 9.70 8.01 -14.66
CA GLY A 129 11.13 7.68 -14.59
C GLY A 129 11.35 6.40 -13.81
N PHE A 130 12.10 5.45 -14.37
CA PHE A 130 12.44 4.23 -13.64
C PHE A 130 13.52 4.53 -12.60
N ALA A 131 13.37 3.94 -11.41
CA ALA A 131 14.33 4.00 -10.34
C ALA A 131 14.56 2.62 -9.73
N SER A 132 15.79 2.38 -9.33
CA SER A 132 16.21 1.13 -8.71
C SER A 132 17.04 1.38 -7.45
N THR A 133 17.14 2.64 -7.02
CA THR A 133 17.73 3.05 -5.74
C THR A 133 16.97 4.26 -5.19
N ALA A 134 17.11 4.55 -3.89
CA ALA A 134 16.56 5.75 -3.27
C ALA A 134 17.08 7.03 -3.94
N ALA A 135 18.37 7.06 -4.30
CA ALA A 135 18.98 8.22 -4.95
C ALA A 135 18.39 8.47 -6.36
N GLU A 136 18.20 7.41 -7.14
CA GLU A 136 17.54 7.51 -8.45
C GLU A 136 16.08 7.95 -8.29
N LEU A 137 15.35 7.37 -7.34
CA LEU A 137 13.95 7.72 -7.07
C LEU A 137 13.82 9.22 -6.73
N GLU A 138 14.62 9.71 -5.78
CA GLU A 138 14.65 11.12 -5.40
C GLU A 138 15.04 12.03 -6.58
N SER A 139 15.96 11.58 -7.44
CA SER A 139 16.34 12.32 -8.65
C SER A 139 15.18 12.45 -9.64
N GLN A 140 14.42 11.38 -9.88
CA GLN A 140 13.26 11.42 -10.78
C GLN A 140 12.14 12.30 -10.20
N MET A 141 11.87 12.20 -8.89
CA MET A 141 10.92 13.05 -8.18
C MET A 141 11.28 14.54 -8.31
N LYS A 142 12.56 14.90 -8.10
CA LYS A 142 13.06 16.28 -8.25
C LYS A 142 12.98 16.79 -9.69
N ALA A 143 13.11 15.89 -10.66
CA ALA A 143 12.89 16.21 -12.08
C ALA A 143 11.41 16.39 -12.43
N GLY A 144 10.50 16.31 -11.45
CA GLY A 144 9.07 16.45 -11.65
C GLY A 144 8.46 15.26 -12.37
N LYS A 145 9.04 14.06 -12.29
CA LYS A 145 8.46 12.82 -12.83
C LYS A 145 7.83 11.99 -11.71
N VAL A 146 6.93 11.09 -12.08
CA VAL A 146 6.53 9.98 -11.21
C VAL A 146 7.63 8.91 -11.28
N ALA A 147 8.35 8.75 -10.18
CA ALA A 147 9.44 7.82 -10.05
C ALA A 147 8.89 6.40 -9.81
N GLY A 148 9.07 5.50 -10.78
CA GLY A 148 8.59 4.12 -10.74
C GLY A 148 9.64 3.14 -10.23
N MET A 149 9.30 2.38 -9.19
CA MET A 149 10.04 1.20 -8.73
C MET A 149 9.16 -0.05 -8.89
N LEU A 150 9.73 -1.24 -8.82
CA LEU A 150 9.00 -2.50 -9.02
C LEU A 150 8.90 -3.30 -7.73
N GLY A 151 7.72 -3.86 -7.49
CA GLY A 151 7.41 -4.66 -6.31
C GLY A 151 6.79 -5.99 -6.67
N MET A 152 7.38 -7.10 -6.23
CA MET A 152 6.83 -8.44 -6.49
C MET A 152 5.75 -8.76 -5.46
N GLU A 153 4.56 -9.16 -5.89
CA GLU A 153 3.47 -9.48 -4.98
C GLU A 153 3.24 -11.00 -4.88
N GLY A 154 3.97 -11.61 -3.95
CA GLY A 154 3.83 -13.02 -3.58
C GLY A 154 5.08 -13.85 -3.89
N GLY A 155 5.45 -14.69 -2.92
CA GLY A 155 6.63 -15.54 -2.96
C GLY A 155 6.62 -16.62 -4.05
N GLN A 156 5.46 -16.96 -4.62
CA GLN A 156 5.38 -17.85 -5.79
C GLN A 156 6.24 -17.35 -6.97
N SER A 157 6.47 -16.03 -7.03
CA SER A 157 7.25 -15.37 -8.08
C SER A 157 8.71 -15.82 -8.16
N ILE A 158 9.27 -16.41 -7.09
CA ILE A 158 10.65 -16.91 -7.08
C ILE A 158 10.76 -18.41 -7.35
N GLY A 159 9.62 -19.09 -7.48
CA GLY A 159 9.54 -20.54 -7.62
C GLY A 159 10.45 -21.30 -6.65
N SER A 160 10.32 -20.97 -5.36
CA SER A 160 11.15 -21.51 -4.27
C SER A 160 12.67 -21.53 -4.57
N SER A 161 13.19 -20.50 -5.24
CA SER A 161 14.60 -20.40 -5.64
C SER A 161 15.24 -19.06 -5.28
N LEU A 162 16.25 -19.09 -4.42
CA LEU A 162 17.06 -17.92 -4.08
C LEU A 162 17.85 -17.39 -5.29
N ALA A 163 18.18 -18.26 -6.26
CA ALA A 163 18.81 -17.82 -7.50
C ALA A 163 17.86 -16.96 -8.33
N VAL A 164 16.59 -17.36 -8.44
CA VAL A 164 15.56 -16.57 -9.15
C VAL A 164 15.31 -15.25 -8.42
N LEU A 165 15.20 -15.25 -7.08
CA LEU A 165 15.10 -14.02 -6.27
C LEU A 165 16.20 -13.01 -6.63
N ARG A 166 17.45 -13.45 -6.68
CA ARG A 166 18.59 -12.59 -7.08
C ARG A 166 18.49 -12.08 -8.51
N GLN A 167 18.05 -12.92 -9.45
CA GLN A 167 17.88 -12.49 -10.85
C GLN A 167 16.78 -11.43 -10.98
N LEU A 168 15.63 -11.62 -10.31
CA LEU A 168 14.53 -10.66 -10.33
C LEU A 168 14.90 -9.34 -9.66
N TYR A 169 15.71 -9.36 -8.60
CA TYR A 169 16.35 -8.15 -8.06
C TYR A 169 17.24 -7.45 -9.10
N GLY A 170 18.07 -8.20 -9.82
CA GLY A 170 18.89 -7.70 -10.92
C GLY A 170 18.06 -7.12 -12.08
N MET A 171 16.86 -7.65 -12.29
CA MET A 171 15.86 -7.10 -13.21
C MET A 171 15.15 -5.86 -12.66
N GLY A 172 15.43 -5.42 -11.43
CA GLY A 172 14.95 -4.15 -10.89
C GLY A 172 13.84 -4.24 -9.84
N ALA A 173 13.43 -5.45 -9.43
CA ALA A 173 12.53 -5.62 -8.29
C ALA A 173 13.17 -5.13 -6.98
N ARG A 174 12.41 -4.47 -6.11
CA ARG A 174 12.92 -3.82 -4.89
C ARG A 174 12.15 -4.15 -3.61
N TYR A 175 10.96 -4.72 -3.71
CA TYR A 175 10.36 -5.48 -2.63
C TYR A 175 9.82 -6.81 -3.14
N MET A 176 9.61 -7.75 -2.22
CA MET A 176 8.74 -8.90 -2.46
C MET A 176 7.80 -9.12 -1.27
N THR A 177 6.51 -9.19 -1.54
CA THR A 177 5.50 -9.67 -0.59
C THR A 177 5.67 -11.17 -0.42
N LEU A 178 5.83 -11.68 0.81
CA LEU A 178 6.22 -13.08 1.00
C LEU A 178 5.14 -14.07 0.54
N THR A 179 3.87 -13.67 0.61
CA THR A 179 2.72 -14.43 0.07
C THR A 179 1.75 -13.48 -0.64
N HIS A 180 0.78 -14.03 -1.34
CA HIS A 180 -0.42 -13.31 -1.78
C HIS A 180 -1.63 -13.99 -1.09
N GLY A 181 -2.73 -14.24 -1.81
CA GLY A 181 -3.92 -14.90 -1.27
C GLY A 181 -3.76 -16.38 -0.91
N LYS A 182 -2.61 -17.00 -1.19
CA LYS A 182 -2.31 -18.43 -0.93
C LYS A 182 -0.99 -18.64 -0.22
N THR A 183 -0.95 -19.69 0.62
CA THR A 183 0.25 -20.17 1.30
C THR A 183 1.22 -20.75 0.27
N THR A 184 2.50 -20.37 0.36
CA THR A 184 3.59 -20.93 -0.46
C THR A 184 4.19 -22.16 0.23
N PRO A 185 5.10 -22.92 -0.40
CA PRO A 185 5.82 -24.01 0.29
C PRO A 185 6.65 -23.58 1.51
N TRP A 186 6.77 -22.27 1.78
CA TRP A 186 7.69 -21.74 2.79
C TRP A 186 7.17 -20.55 3.61
N ALA A 187 5.95 -20.05 3.33
CA ALA A 187 5.33 -18.96 4.07
C ALA A 187 3.79 -19.06 4.05
N ASP A 188 3.16 -18.89 5.22
CA ASP A 188 1.70 -18.89 5.36
C ASP A 188 1.05 -17.54 4.97
N SER A 189 -0.07 -17.62 4.25
CA SER A 189 -0.93 -16.47 3.90
C SER A 189 -2.00 -16.21 4.96
N ALA A 190 -2.43 -14.95 5.11
CA ALA A 190 -3.52 -14.59 6.02
C ALA A 190 -4.89 -15.08 5.55
N THR A 191 -5.04 -15.41 4.27
CA THR A 191 -6.32 -15.76 3.64
C THR A 191 -6.35 -17.20 3.13
N ASP A 192 -5.46 -18.04 3.63
CA ASP A 192 -5.41 -19.46 3.31
C ASP A 192 -5.24 -20.29 4.58
N ALA A 193 -5.44 -21.61 4.46
CA ALA A 193 -5.21 -22.50 5.59
C ALA A 193 -3.70 -22.50 5.96
N PRO A 194 -3.36 -22.41 7.26
CA PRO A 194 -1.97 -22.44 7.70
C PRO A 194 -1.36 -23.83 7.44
N GLN A 195 -0.10 -23.86 7.02
CA GLN A 195 0.67 -25.08 6.76
C GLN A 195 1.99 -25.12 7.53
N HIS A 196 2.55 -23.96 7.88
CA HIS A 196 3.92 -23.84 8.41
C HIS A 196 4.00 -23.22 9.80
N ASP A 197 2.89 -22.64 10.28
CA ASP A 197 2.84 -21.79 11.48
C ASP A 197 3.78 -20.56 11.35
N GLY A 198 3.80 -19.97 10.15
CA GLY A 198 4.64 -18.82 9.82
C GLY A 198 5.61 -19.08 8.67
N LEU A 199 6.92 -18.99 8.94
CA LEU A 199 8.00 -19.25 7.98
C LEU A 199 8.70 -20.58 8.26
N THR A 200 8.93 -21.37 7.21
CA THR A 200 9.85 -22.52 7.27
C THR A 200 11.31 -22.05 7.34
N ASP A 201 12.25 -22.97 7.58
CA ASP A 201 13.69 -22.66 7.52
C ASP A 201 14.11 -22.05 6.17
N PHE A 202 13.53 -22.53 5.06
CA PHE A 202 13.75 -21.93 3.75
C PHE A 202 13.15 -20.51 3.67
N GLY A 203 11.95 -20.29 4.21
CA GLY A 203 11.34 -18.97 4.30
C GLY A 203 12.20 -17.97 5.09
N ARG A 204 12.82 -18.42 6.18
CA ARG A 204 13.78 -17.60 6.95
C ARG A 204 15.03 -17.26 6.11
N GLN A 205 15.54 -18.21 5.30
CA GLN A 205 16.64 -17.95 4.36
C GLN A 205 16.25 -16.98 3.24
N VAL A 206 14.99 -17.02 2.76
CA VAL A 206 14.47 -16.03 1.79
C VAL A 206 14.55 -14.63 2.39
N VAL A 207 14.06 -14.43 3.62
CA VAL A 207 14.14 -13.13 4.33
C VAL A 207 15.58 -12.64 4.49
N GLN A 208 16.50 -13.54 4.87
CA GLN A 208 17.92 -13.22 5.01
C GLN A 208 18.57 -12.83 3.67
N GLU A 209 18.26 -13.54 2.59
CA GLU A 209 18.79 -13.24 1.26
C GLU A 209 18.23 -11.91 0.73
N MET A 210 16.95 -11.62 0.99
CA MET A 210 16.35 -10.31 0.70
C MET A 210 17.09 -9.18 1.42
N ASN A 211 17.37 -9.32 2.72
CA ASN A 211 18.16 -8.35 3.46
C ASN A 211 19.57 -8.18 2.87
N ARG A 212 20.24 -9.28 2.50
CA ARG A 212 21.60 -9.25 1.94
C ARG A 212 21.66 -8.48 0.62
N ILE A 213 20.70 -8.72 -0.28
CA ILE A 213 20.67 -8.08 -1.61
C ILE A 213 20.04 -6.68 -1.59
N GLY A 214 19.40 -6.27 -0.49
CA GLY A 214 18.73 -4.98 -0.39
C GLY A 214 17.32 -4.97 -0.99
N MET A 215 16.66 -6.13 -1.00
CA MET A 215 15.23 -6.23 -1.31
C MET A 215 14.43 -6.05 -0.03
N ILE A 216 13.44 -5.15 -0.05
CA ILE A 216 12.53 -4.91 1.07
C ILE A 216 11.65 -6.16 1.26
N VAL A 217 11.57 -6.61 2.51
CA VAL A 217 10.64 -7.67 2.93
C VAL A 217 9.28 -7.04 3.14
N ASP A 218 8.30 -7.42 2.30
CA ASP A 218 6.94 -6.94 2.42
C ASP A 218 6.03 -7.99 3.08
N LEU A 219 5.28 -7.54 4.08
CA LEU A 219 4.43 -8.33 4.97
C LEU A 219 2.94 -8.06 4.77
N SER A 220 2.55 -7.32 3.74
CA SER A 220 1.18 -7.44 3.21
C SER A 220 0.87 -8.91 2.90
N HIS A 221 -0.41 -9.30 2.97
CA HIS A 221 -0.96 -10.65 2.70
C HIS A 221 -0.58 -11.78 3.65
N VAL A 222 0.56 -11.70 4.33
CA VAL A 222 1.07 -12.82 5.14
C VAL A 222 0.27 -13.04 6.43
N SER A 223 0.28 -14.28 6.94
CA SER A 223 -0.35 -14.61 8.22
C SER A 223 0.33 -13.87 9.39
N GLU A 224 -0.37 -13.72 10.53
CA GLU A 224 0.23 -13.08 11.71
C GLU A 224 1.49 -13.83 12.20
N ALA A 225 1.53 -15.15 12.10
CA ALA A 225 2.71 -15.94 12.44
C ALA A 225 3.88 -15.61 11.50
N THR A 226 3.62 -15.52 10.19
CA THR A 226 4.62 -15.10 9.20
C THR A 226 5.12 -13.68 9.46
N MET A 227 4.25 -12.74 9.87
CA MET A 227 4.65 -11.38 10.24
C MET A 227 5.67 -11.41 11.38
N LYS A 228 5.41 -12.19 12.44
CA LYS A 228 6.26 -12.30 13.62
C LYS A 228 7.62 -12.92 13.28
N ASP A 229 7.61 -14.03 12.55
CA ASP A 229 8.84 -14.71 12.12
C ASP A 229 9.72 -13.82 11.22
N ALA A 230 9.11 -13.12 10.26
CA ALA A 230 9.86 -12.24 9.38
C ALA A 230 10.46 -11.05 10.15
N LEU A 231 9.76 -10.49 11.13
CA LEU A 231 10.26 -9.41 11.99
C LEU A 231 11.37 -9.87 12.94
N GLU A 232 11.34 -11.12 13.39
CA GLU A 232 12.42 -11.73 14.19
C GLU A 232 13.70 -11.90 13.34
N VAL A 233 13.53 -12.42 12.13
CA VAL A 233 14.64 -12.75 11.22
C VAL A 233 15.25 -11.50 10.59
N SER A 234 14.41 -10.56 10.13
CA SER A 234 14.85 -9.42 9.33
C SER A 234 15.73 -8.46 10.12
N LYS A 235 16.89 -8.14 9.56
CA LYS A 235 17.86 -7.17 10.09
C LYS A 235 17.81 -5.81 9.38
N ALA A 236 17.04 -5.72 8.30
CA ALA A 236 16.70 -4.47 7.65
C ALA A 236 15.22 -4.10 7.90
N PRO A 237 14.83 -2.82 7.77
CA PRO A 237 13.45 -2.41 7.90
C PRO A 237 12.51 -3.14 6.93
N VAL A 238 11.40 -3.66 7.45
CA VAL A 238 10.33 -4.30 6.68
C VAL A 238 9.28 -3.27 6.23
N MET A 239 8.40 -3.68 5.34
CA MET A 239 7.28 -2.89 4.86
C MET A 239 5.98 -3.71 4.94
N PHE A 240 4.85 -3.05 5.09
CA PHE A 240 3.56 -3.54 4.63
C PHE A 240 3.14 -2.61 3.49
N SER A 241 3.19 -3.07 2.25
CA SER A 241 3.02 -2.19 1.07
C SER A 241 1.59 -1.66 0.89
N HIS A 242 0.61 -2.35 1.47
CA HIS A 242 -0.83 -2.06 1.44
C HIS A 242 -1.57 -2.90 2.48
N SER A 243 -1.61 -2.42 3.73
CA SER A 243 -2.38 -3.07 4.80
C SER A 243 -3.03 -2.05 5.74
N GLY A 244 -4.21 -2.37 6.27
CA GLY A 244 -4.85 -1.61 7.34
C GLY A 244 -4.45 -2.13 8.74
N VAL A 245 -5.23 -1.82 9.78
CA VAL A 245 -5.01 -2.30 11.15
C VAL A 245 -6.23 -3.04 11.69
N ARG A 246 -6.01 -4.17 12.38
CA ARG A 246 -7.10 -5.04 12.84
C ARG A 246 -7.95 -4.40 13.93
N ALA A 247 -7.37 -3.49 14.71
CA ALA A 247 -8.08 -2.79 15.77
C ALA A 247 -9.23 -1.91 15.25
N VAL A 248 -9.16 -1.45 13.99
CA VAL A 248 -10.25 -0.67 13.35
C VAL A 248 -11.20 -1.59 12.59
N ASN A 249 -10.67 -2.49 11.77
CA ASN A 249 -11.44 -3.54 11.11
C ASN A 249 -10.71 -4.87 11.23
N ASP A 250 -11.31 -5.81 11.96
CA ASP A 250 -10.74 -7.14 12.22
C ASP A 250 -10.80 -8.03 10.97
N HIS A 251 -9.97 -7.69 9.98
CA HIS A 251 -9.83 -8.40 8.73
C HIS A 251 -8.45 -9.09 8.69
N PRO A 252 -8.34 -10.34 8.19
CA PRO A 252 -7.06 -11.06 8.19
C PRO A 252 -5.93 -10.32 7.46
N ARG A 253 -6.27 -9.53 6.44
CA ARG A 253 -5.34 -8.69 5.68
C ARG A 253 -4.80 -7.47 6.44
N ASN A 254 -5.33 -7.14 7.61
CA ASN A 254 -4.87 -6.01 8.39
C ASN A 254 -3.83 -6.42 9.44
N VAL A 255 -2.96 -5.47 9.80
CA VAL A 255 -1.89 -5.65 10.79
C VAL A 255 -2.48 -5.65 12.21
N PRO A 256 -2.24 -6.68 13.03
CA PRO A 256 -2.72 -6.71 14.41
C PRO A 256 -1.82 -5.89 15.35
N ASP A 257 -2.39 -5.41 16.46
CA ASP A 257 -1.66 -4.65 17.49
C ASP A 257 -0.52 -5.46 18.13
N SER A 258 -0.60 -6.80 18.10
CA SER A 258 0.47 -7.71 18.51
C SER A 258 1.74 -7.59 17.66
N VAL A 259 1.64 -7.06 16.43
CA VAL A 259 2.75 -6.96 15.47
C VAL A 259 3.31 -5.54 15.40
N LEU A 260 2.47 -4.50 15.58
CA LEU A 260 2.89 -3.10 15.42
C LEU A 260 4.15 -2.73 16.23
N PRO A 261 4.29 -3.06 17.53
CA PRO A 261 5.51 -2.74 18.29
C PRO A 261 6.80 -3.33 17.70
N ALA A 262 6.73 -4.52 17.10
CA ALA A 262 7.87 -5.13 16.44
C ALA A 262 8.21 -4.42 15.11
N VAL A 263 7.22 -3.89 14.38
CA VAL A 263 7.46 -3.01 13.22
C VAL A 263 8.23 -1.75 13.62
N LYS A 264 7.84 -1.13 14.75
CA LYS A 264 8.54 0.02 15.31
C LYS A 264 9.99 -0.31 15.65
N ALA A 265 10.22 -1.40 16.38
CA ALA A 265 11.54 -1.83 16.81
C ALA A 265 12.46 -2.18 15.62
N ASN A 266 11.91 -2.81 14.58
CA ASN A 266 12.60 -3.10 13.32
C ASN A 266 12.90 -1.83 12.49
N GLY A 267 12.14 -0.75 12.72
CA GLY A 267 12.26 0.50 11.96
C GLY A 267 11.44 0.50 10.67
N GLY A 268 10.53 -0.47 10.48
CA GLY A 268 9.71 -0.63 9.27
C GLY A 268 8.62 0.42 9.12
N VAL A 269 7.73 0.21 8.14
CA VAL A 269 6.61 1.09 7.81
C VAL A 269 5.36 0.29 7.46
N VAL A 270 4.18 0.77 7.89
CA VAL A 270 2.87 0.29 7.43
C VAL A 270 2.32 1.30 6.43
N MET A 271 2.21 0.89 5.18
CA MET A 271 1.61 1.71 4.12
C MET A 271 0.11 1.40 4.08
N VAL A 272 -0.70 2.37 4.51
CA VAL A 272 -2.13 2.16 4.73
C VAL A 272 -2.84 1.94 3.40
N VAL A 273 -3.52 0.80 3.31
CA VAL A 273 -4.33 0.40 2.16
C VAL A 273 -5.55 1.30 1.97
N LEU A 274 -5.99 1.54 0.74
CA LEU A 274 -7.22 2.28 0.45
C LEU A 274 -8.38 1.39 -0.04
N TYR A 275 -8.25 0.07 0.06
CA TYR A 275 -9.32 -0.88 -0.27
C TYR A 275 -10.39 -0.90 0.82
N ALA A 276 -11.59 -0.42 0.48
CA ALA A 276 -12.69 -0.20 1.42
C ALA A 276 -13.07 -1.47 2.21
N ALA A 277 -13.06 -2.64 1.58
CA ALA A 277 -13.41 -3.91 2.24
C ALA A 277 -12.44 -4.29 3.38
N PHE A 278 -11.19 -3.83 3.30
CA PHE A 278 -10.20 -4.03 4.37
C PHE A 278 -10.26 -2.93 5.41
N LEU A 279 -10.84 -1.76 5.11
CA LEU A 279 -10.90 -0.63 6.02
C LEU A 279 -12.19 -0.58 6.86
N ASP A 280 -13.34 -0.86 6.26
CA ASP A 280 -14.63 -0.58 6.89
C ASP A 280 -15.29 -1.84 7.45
N PRO A 281 -15.49 -1.93 8.78
CA PRO A 281 -16.16 -3.09 9.39
C PRO A 281 -17.61 -3.27 8.92
N LYS A 282 -18.30 -2.20 8.52
CA LYS A 282 -19.67 -2.29 7.98
C LYS A 282 -19.67 -2.90 6.58
N LEU A 283 -18.76 -2.44 5.71
CA LEU A 283 -18.62 -3.02 4.37
C LEU A 283 -18.16 -4.47 4.44
N ARG A 284 -17.24 -4.79 5.37
CA ARG A 284 -16.85 -6.17 5.63
C ARG A 284 -18.03 -7.03 6.08
N ALA A 285 -18.83 -6.56 7.04
CA ALA A 285 -20.01 -7.30 7.51
C ALA A 285 -21.03 -7.54 6.38
N HIS A 286 -21.23 -6.54 5.50
CA HIS A 286 -22.04 -6.70 4.29
C HIS A 286 -21.48 -7.77 3.35
N GLY A 287 -20.17 -7.73 3.07
CA GLY A 287 -19.50 -8.74 2.23
C GLY A 287 -19.57 -10.16 2.78
N LEU A 288 -19.50 -10.33 4.10
CA LEU A 288 -19.73 -11.61 4.77
C LEU A 288 -21.18 -12.09 4.61
N ALA A 289 -22.15 -11.20 4.78
CA ALA A 289 -23.57 -11.52 4.57
C ALA A 289 -23.84 -11.92 3.11
N ARG A 290 -23.25 -11.20 2.15
CA ARG A 290 -23.34 -11.53 0.72
C ARG A 290 -22.73 -12.89 0.40
N THR A 291 -21.56 -13.19 0.97
CA THR A 291 -20.91 -14.51 0.82
C THR A 291 -21.79 -15.63 1.38
N ALA A 292 -22.36 -15.45 2.57
CA ALA A 292 -23.27 -16.41 3.18
C ALA A 292 -24.53 -16.62 2.33
N GLU A 293 -25.09 -15.55 1.77
CA GLU A 293 -26.24 -15.64 0.88
C GLU A 293 -25.90 -16.38 -0.40
N LYS A 294 -24.76 -16.08 -1.04
CA LYS A 294 -24.32 -16.82 -2.23
C LYS A 294 -24.21 -18.31 -1.92
N ALA A 295 -23.60 -18.69 -0.81
CA ALA A 295 -23.49 -20.10 -0.41
C ALA A 295 -24.88 -20.74 -0.19
N ARG A 296 -25.83 -20.01 0.41
CA ARG A 296 -27.21 -20.46 0.56
C ARG A 296 -27.91 -20.65 -0.79
N LEU A 297 -27.71 -19.74 -1.73
CA LEU A 297 -28.28 -19.81 -3.08
C LEU A 297 -27.66 -20.94 -3.90
N ASP A 298 -26.35 -21.15 -3.82
CA ASP A 298 -25.65 -22.28 -4.45
C ASP A 298 -26.22 -23.62 -3.95
N ALA A 299 -26.50 -23.73 -2.64
CA ALA A 299 -27.12 -24.91 -2.04
C ALA A 299 -28.63 -25.05 -2.37
N LEU A 300 -29.34 -23.93 -2.59
CA LEU A 300 -30.76 -23.94 -2.94
C LEU A 300 -30.98 -24.35 -4.40
N TYR A 301 -30.10 -23.91 -5.30
CA TYR A 301 -30.20 -24.12 -6.74
C TYR A 301 -29.19 -25.16 -7.26
N VAL A 302 -28.99 -26.25 -6.51
CA VAL A 302 -28.14 -27.37 -6.95
C VAL A 302 -28.65 -27.91 -8.29
N GLY A 303 -27.75 -27.96 -9.29
CA GLY A 303 -28.09 -28.37 -10.66
C GLY A 303 -28.69 -27.27 -11.54
N ASN A 304 -28.83 -26.04 -11.03
CA ASN A 304 -29.28 -24.86 -11.78
C ASN A 304 -28.46 -23.60 -11.44
N PRO A 305 -27.18 -23.54 -11.85
CA PRO A 305 -26.31 -22.39 -11.55
C PRO A 305 -26.82 -21.07 -12.14
N ASP A 306 -27.60 -21.12 -13.23
CA ASP A 306 -28.17 -19.95 -13.89
C ASP A 306 -29.21 -19.22 -13.02
N ALA A 307 -29.78 -19.90 -12.01
CA ALA A 307 -30.70 -19.29 -11.05
C ALA A 307 -29.98 -18.50 -9.93
N VAL A 308 -28.70 -18.81 -9.66
CA VAL A 308 -27.95 -18.17 -8.55
C VAL A 308 -27.68 -16.70 -8.86
N ALA A 309 -27.20 -16.38 -10.06
CA ALA A 309 -26.78 -15.01 -10.39
C ALA A 309 -27.95 -13.99 -10.34
N PRO A 310 -29.14 -14.27 -10.91
CA PRO A 310 -30.30 -13.38 -10.77
C PRO A 310 -30.77 -13.23 -9.32
N ALA A 311 -30.77 -14.32 -8.55
CA ALA A 311 -31.19 -14.29 -7.15
C ALA A 311 -30.22 -13.48 -6.27
N LEU A 312 -28.91 -13.65 -6.47
CA LEU A 312 -27.90 -12.87 -5.77
C LEU A 312 -27.98 -11.39 -6.17
N LYS A 313 -28.25 -11.08 -7.44
CA LYS A 313 -28.48 -9.70 -7.90
C LYS A 313 -29.72 -9.07 -7.24
N ALA A 314 -30.79 -9.84 -7.05
CA ALA A 314 -31.97 -9.36 -6.32
C ALA A 314 -31.66 -9.10 -4.84
N TRP A 315 -30.84 -9.97 -4.22
CA TRP A 315 -30.35 -9.74 -2.87
C TRP A 315 -29.47 -8.48 -2.78
N ASP A 316 -28.55 -8.27 -3.73
CA ASP A 316 -27.69 -7.08 -3.79
C ASP A 316 -28.51 -5.79 -3.92
N ALA A 317 -29.57 -5.81 -4.73
CA ALA A 317 -30.49 -4.67 -4.87
C ALA A 317 -31.27 -4.37 -3.58
N ALA A 318 -31.66 -5.41 -2.83
CA ALA A 318 -32.35 -5.27 -1.55
C ALA A 318 -31.41 -4.96 -0.37
N ASN A 319 -30.13 -5.27 -0.50
CA ASN A 319 -29.09 -5.12 0.53
C ASN A 319 -27.93 -4.34 -0.06
N SER A 320 -28.14 -3.06 -0.37
CA SER A 320 -27.09 -2.23 -0.96
C SER A 320 -25.86 -2.14 -0.05
N ALA A 321 -24.67 -2.29 -0.64
CA ALA A 321 -23.41 -2.17 0.09
C ALA A 321 -23.29 -0.75 0.70
N PRO A 322 -22.83 -0.62 1.96
CA PRO A 322 -22.61 0.68 2.56
C PRO A 322 -21.45 1.39 1.86
N GLN A 323 -21.57 2.71 1.71
CA GLN A 323 -20.44 3.54 1.28
C GLN A 323 -19.46 3.74 2.43
N THR A 324 -18.17 3.55 2.17
CA THR A 324 -17.10 3.80 3.15
C THR A 324 -16.65 5.26 3.07
N PRO A 325 -16.78 6.06 4.15
CA PRO A 325 -16.27 7.43 4.17
C PRO A 325 -14.74 7.47 4.19
N ILE A 326 -14.12 8.50 3.59
CA ILE A 326 -12.66 8.73 3.65
C ILE A 326 -12.09 8.76 5.08
N GLY A 327 -12.92 9.17 6.05
CA GLY A 327 -12.53 9.20 7.46
C GLY A 327 -12.13 7.83 8.02
N ILE A 328 -12.65 6.73 7.48
CA ILE A 328 -12.26 5.38 7.92
C ILE A 328 -10.80 5.09 7.56
N ALA A 329 -10.32 5.52 6.39
CA ALA A 329 -8.90 5.41 6.03
C ALA A 329 -8.01 6.21 7.01
N ALA A 330 -8.48 7.40 7.42
CA ALA A 330 -7.77 8.20 8.41
C ALA A 330 -7.82 7.59 9.83
N ASP A 331 -8.87 6.85 10.20
CA ASP A 331 -8.94 6.13 11.49
C ASP A 331 -7.83 5.06 11.60
N HIS A 332 -7.51 4.38 10.50
CA HIS A 332 -6.39 3.45 10.44
C HIS A 332 -5.05 4.15 10.67
N ILE A 333 -4.85 5.32 10.04
CA ILE A 333 -3.63 6.13 10.19
C ILE A 333 -3.50 6.65 11.63
N ASP A 334 -4.59 7.12 12.24
CA ASP A 334 -4.64 7.58 13.63
C ASP A 334 -4.26 6.47 14.61
N HIS A 335 -4.78 5.26 14.40
CA HIS A 335 -4.45 4.13 15.25
C HIS A 335 -2.96 3.76 15.19
N ILE A 336 -2.37 3.73 13.98
CA ILE A 336 -0.93 3.48 13.83
C ILE A 336 -0.11 4.58 14.51
N LYS A 337 -0.46 5.85 14.31
CA LYS A 337 0.22 6.99 14.96
C LYS A 337 0.17 6.88 16.48
N LYS A 338 -0.99 6.54 17.03
CA LYS A 338 -1.19 6.35 18.48
C LYS A 338 -0.35 5.20 19.03
N THR A 339 -0.22 4.11 18.26
CA THR A 339 0.40 2.86 18.73
C THR A 339 1.92 2.86 18.58
N ILE A 340 2.42 3.27 17.41
CA ILE A 340 3.85 3.19 17.08
C ILE A 340 4.50 4.51 16.64
N GLY A 341 3.69 5.54 16.39
CA GLY A 341 4.18 6.87 16.00
C GLY A 341 4.17 7.09 14.50
N VAL A 342 4.23 8.37 14.11
CA VAL A 342 4.08 8.82 12.72
C VAL A 342 5.20 8.37 11.78
N ASP A 343 6.38 8.02 12.30
CA ASP A 343 7.57 7.63 11.52
C ASP A 343 7.45 6.24 10.84
N HIS A 344 6.35 5.53 11.11
CA HIS A 344 6.08 4.17 10.65
C HIS A 344 4.81 4.08 9.79
N ILE A 345 4.37 5.20 9.21
CA ILE A 345 3.16 5.29 8.40
C ILE A 345 3.52 5.69 6.97
N GLY A 346 2.93 5.02 5.98
CA GLY A 346 2.91 5.42 4.57
C GLY A 346 1.53 5.23 3.97
N ILE A 347 1.41 5.36 2.64
CA ILE A 347 0.17 5.12 1.89
C ILE A 347 0.41 4.08 0.80
N GLY A 348 -0.40 3.03 0.75
CA GLY A 348 -0.34 1.98 -0.25
C GLY A 348 -1.68 1.86 -0.94
N GLY A 349 -1.88 2.58 -2.03
CA GLY A 349 -3.19 2.80 -2.61
C GLY A 349 -3.94 1.52 -2.91
N ASP A 350 -3.25 0.51 -3.46
CA ASP A 350 -3.85 -0.71 -4.02
C ASP A 350 -4.77 -0.39 -5.22
N TYR A 351 -4.54 0.78 -5.84
CA TYR A 351 -5.24 1.22 -7.04
C TYR A 351 -4.95 0.25 -8.19
N ASP A 352 -5.95 0.12 -9.06
CA ASP A 352 -6.04 -0.92 -10.10
C ASP A 352 -6.01 -2.39 -9.60
N GLY A 353 -5.95 -2.63 -8.27
CA GLY A 353 -5.96 -3.96 -7.63
C GLY A 353 -7.23 -4.28 -6.84
N MET A 354 -8.13 -3.30 -6.67
CA MET A 354 -9.33 -3.38 -5.85
C MET A 354 -10.62 -3.14 -6.64
N ASP A 355 -11.75 -3.57 -6.07
CA ASP A 355 -13.10 -3.37 -6.63
C ASP A 355 -13.94 -2.33 -5.88
N ALA A 356 -13.49 -1.87 -4.71
CA ALA A 356 -14.21 -0.89 -3.89
C ALA A 356 -13.29 0.10 -3.18
N THR A 357 -13.58 1.38 -3.31
CA THR A 357 -12.81 2.47 -2.70
C THR A 357 -13.67 3.25 -1.70
N PRO A 358 -13.06 3.91 -0.69
CA PRO A 358 -13.75 4.92 0.08
C PRO A 358 -14.20 6.09 -0.80
N VAL A 359 -15.32 6.71 -0.44
CA VAL A 359 -15.83 7.90 -1.12
C VAL A 359 -14.81 9.02 -1.06
N GLY A 360 -14.49 9.60 -2.22
CA GLY A 360 -13.41 10.57 -2.39
C GLY A 360 -12.04 9.94 -2.66
N LEU A 361 -11.91 8.62 -2.71
CA LEU A 361 -10.69 7.89 -3.07
C LEU A 361 -10.93 6.96 -4.27
N GLU A 362 -11.82 7.36 -5.18
CA GLU A 362 -12.23 6.56 -6.35
C GLU A 362 -11.07 6.25 -7.29
N ASP A 363 -10.05 7.11 -7.32
CA ASP A 363 -8.87 6.95 -8.15
C ASP A 363 -7.69 7.71 -7.53
N VAL A 364 -6.52 7.66 -8.18
CA VAL A 364 -5.29 8.29 -7.68
C VAL A 364 -5.40 9.82 -7.48
N THR A 365 -6.47 10.50 -7.91
CA THR A 365 -6.71 11.92 -7.55
C THR A 365 -7.15 12.12 -6.10
N GLY A 366 -7.39 11.03 -5.36
CA GLY A 366 -7.92 11.04 -4.00
C GLY A 366 -6.96 11.51 -2.92
N TYR A 367 -5.64 11.36 -3.10
CA TYR A 367 -4.69 11.60 -2.00
C TYR A 367 -4.78 13.00 -1.37
N PRO A 368 -4.91 14.12 -2.11
CA PRO A 368 -5.05 15.44 -1.48
C PRO A 368 -6.25 15.54 -0.52
N ARG A 369 -7.35 14.82 -0.81
CA ARG A 369 -8.53 14.78 0.06
C ARG A 369 -8.26 14.01 1.36
N LEU A 370 -7.53 12.89 1.28
CA LEU A 370 -7.10 12.14 2.48
C LEU A 370 -6.15 12.98 3.34
N PHE A 371 -5.20 13.67 2.72
CA PHE A 371 -4.26 14.53 3.44
C PHE A 371 -4.94 15.74 4.08
N ALA A 372 -5.97 16.31 3.42
CA ALA A 372 -6.79 17.35 4.02
C ALA A 372 -7.60 16.82 5.21
N GLU A 373 -8.10 15.58 5.16
CA GLU A 373 -8.74 14.93 6.30
C GLU A 373 -7.76 14.72 7.47
N LEU A 374 -6.53 14.25 7.20
CA LEU A 374 -5.50 14.15 8.24
C LEU A 374 -5.14 15.52 8.83
N ALA A 375 -4.97 16.55 8.00
CA ALA A 375 -4.73 17.91 8.48
C ALA A 375 -5.88 18.43 9.36
N ARG A 376 -7.14 18.10 9.02
CA ARG A 376 -8.34 18.44 9.81
C ARG A 376 -8.32 17.75 11.19
N ARG A 377 -7.73 16.56 11.26
CA ARG A 377 -7.48 15.81 12.51
C ARG A 377 -6.25 16.28 13.29
N GLY A 378 -5.58 17.34 12.83
CA GLY A 378 -4.47 17.98 13.54
C GLY A 378 -3.08 17.48 13.18
N TYR A 379 -2.92 16.73 12.09
CA TYR A 379 -1.58 16.40 11.58
C TYR A 379 -0.88 17.66 11.10
N THR A 380 0.37 17.82 11.54
CA THR A 380 1.21 18.94 11.09
C THR A 380 1.70 18.71 9.66
N GLN A 381 2.08 19.79 8.96
CA GLN A 381 2.68 19.67 7.63
C GLN A 381 3.89 18.71 7.63
N ALA A 382 4.74 18.75 8.65
CA ALA A 382 5.91 17.87 8.75
C ALA A 382 5.55 16.39 8.94
N GLU A 383 4.48 16.10 9.69
CA GLU A 383 3.95 14.73 9.82
C GLU A 383 3.37 14.23 8.51
N LEU A 384 2.65 15.09 7.78
CA LEU A 384 2.13 14.75 6.46
C LEU A 384 3.26 14.51 5.46
N GLU A 385 4.33 15.31 5.46
CA GLU A 385 5.51 15.08 4.62
C GLU A 385 6.16 13.70 4.88
N LYS A 386 6.18 13.27 6.15
CA LYS A 386 6.66 11.93 6.54
C LYS A 386 5.76 10.83 5.97
N ILE A 387 4.44 10.96 6.15
CA ILE A 387 3.45 9.99 5.66
C ILE A 387 3.46 9.92 4.13
N ALA A 388 3.58 11.07 3.45
CA ALA A 388 3.54 11.15 1.99
C ALA A 388 4.67 10.36 1.35
N SER A 389 5.92 10.58 1.76
CA SER A 389 7.06 9.84 1.18
C SER A 389 8.28 9.74 2.10
N GLY A 390 8.42 10.62 3.09
CA GLY A 390 9.62 10.66 3.93
C GLY A 390 9.93 9.35 4.66
N ASN A 391 8.90 8.67 5.18
CA ASN A 391 9.06 7.40 5.89
C ASN A 391 9.47 6.26 4.96
N MET A 392 8.86 6.17 3.78
CA MET A 392 9.23 5.12 2.82
C MET A 392 10.63 5.34 2.25
N LEU A 393 11.01 6.60 1.97
CA LEU A 393 12.38 6.96 1.60
C LEU A 393 13.40 6.57 2.67
N ARG A 394 13.07 6.77 3.96
CA ARG A 394 13.91 6.32 5.09
C ARG A 394 14.09 4.79 5.07
N VAL A 395 13.00 4.03 4.90
CA VAL A 395 13.04 2.57 4.83
C VAL A 395 13.91 2.10 3.67
N LEU A 396 13.71 2.65 2.47
CA LEU A 396 14.49 2.29 1.29
C LEU A 396 16.00 2.53 1.50
N LYS A 397 16.37 3.72 2.00
CA LYS A 397 17.78 4.06 2.32
C LYS A 397 18.38 3.14 3.38
N ALA A 398 17.61 2.75 4.40
CA ALA A 398 18.07 1.86 5.45
C ALA A 398 18.28 0.43 4.95
N VAL A 399 17.42 -0.07 4.06
CA VAL A 399 17.58 -1.37 3.41
C VAL A 399 18.82 -1.39 2.52
N GLU A 400 19.03 -0.34 1.73
CA GLU A 400 20.25 -0.19 0.91
C GLU A 400 21.51 -0.11 1.77
N ALA A 401 21.48 0.63 2.87
CA ALA A 401 22.59 0.74 3.81
C ALA A 401 22.93 -0.61 4.48
N TYR A 402 21.89 -1.37 4.88
CA TYR A 402 22.10 -2.72 5.40
C TYR A 402 22.74 -3.63 4.36
N SER A 403 22.20 -3.69 3.14
CA SER A 403 22.81 -4.48 2.05
C SER A 403 24.25 -4.08 1.76
N ALA A 404 24.57 -2.78 1.78
CA ALA A 404 25.93 -2.29 1.61
C ALA A 404 26.89 -2.82 2.70
N SER A 405 26.42 -2.96 3.95
CA SER A 405 27.18 -3.57 5.04
C SER A 405 27.42 -5.07 4.86
N GLN A 406 26.63 -5.74 4.00
CA GLN A 406 26.72 -7.17 3.72
C GLN A 406 27.50 -7.52 2.44
N LYS A 407 28.11 -6.54 1.75
CA LYS A 407 28.78 -6.74 0.45
C LYS A 407 29.85 -7.85 0.42
N GLY A 408 30.49 -8.15 1.56
CA GLY A 408 31.49 -9.22 1.68
C GLY A 408 30.91 -10.61 1.99
N GLN A 409 29.61 -10.71 2.26
CA GLN A 409 28.98 -11.99 2.58
C GLN A 409 28.60 -12.75 1.31
N PRO A 410 28.94 -14.05 1.21
CA PRO A 410 28.54 -14.87 0.07
C PRO A 410 27.00 -14.98 0.00
N PRO A 411 26.43 -15.21 -1.20
CA PRO A 411 25.01 -15.51 -1.34
C PRO A 411 24.60 -16.73 -0.50
N ILE A 412 23.38 -16.72 0.02
CA ILE A 412 22.81 -17.92 0.64
C ILE A 412 22.55 -18.94 -0.47
N GLU A 413 23.00 -20.17 -0.23
CA GLU A 413 22.91 -21.29 -1.16
C GLU A 413 21.95 -22.35 -0.62
N THR A 414 21.08 -22.84 -1.51
CA THR A 414 20.18 -23.95 -1.25
C THR A 414 20.34 -24.99 -2.35
N PRO A 415 20.31 -26.29 -2.05
CA PRO A 415 20.37 -27.33 -3.07
C PRO A 415 19.26 -27.15 -4.11
N VAL A 416 19.59 -27.31 -5.40
CA VAL A 416 18.58 -27.38 -6.46
C VAL A 416 17.78 -28.66 -6.28
N ALA A 417 16.45 -28.58 -6.29
CA ALA A 417 15.59 -29.75 -6.32
C ALA A 417 15.95 -30.60 -7.55
N LYS A 418 16.31 -31.88 -7.32
CA LYS A 418 16.73 -32.80 -8.39
C LYS A 418 15.55 -33.30 -9.20
#